data_AF-A0A399ZFK3-F1
#
_entry.id   AF-A0A399ZFK3-F1
#
_cell.length_a   1.000
_cell.length_b   1.000
_cell.length_c   1.000
_cell.angle_alpha   90.00
_cell.angle_beta   90.00
_cell.angle_gamma   90.00
#
_symmetry.space_group_name_H-M   'P 1'
#
loop_
_entity.id
_entity.type
_entity.pdbx_description
1 polymer ?
#
loop_
_entity_poly.entity_id
_entity_poly.type
_entity_poly.pdbx_seq_one_letter_code
_entity_poly.pdbx_strand_id
1 'polypeptide(L)'
;MTRFSRCFEISLVVIVMAIHLYAALSEAHNFATSWFIRDDAYYYFKVAQNISEGLGSTFDGINPTNGYHPLWMLVCIPIFALA
;
A
#
# COMPACT_ATOMS: atom_id res chain seq x y z
N MET A 1 -4.90 38.08 14.61
CA MET A 1 -5.55 36.76 14.42
C MET A 1 -4.62 35.74 13.73
N THR A 2 -3.32 35.68 14.09
CA THR A 2 -2.32 34.83 13.38
C THR A 2 -1.59 33.82 14.27
N ARG A 3 -1.78 33.90 15.60
CA ARG A 3 -1.16 32.97 16.57
C ARG A 3 -1.98 31.69 16.71
N PHE A 4 -3.31 31.79 16.60
CA PHE A 4 -4.22 30.66 16.70
C PHE A 4 -4.08 29.69 15.52
N SER A 5 -3.98 30.21 14.28
CA SER A 5 -3.75 29.41 13.08
C SER A 5 -2.40 28.67 13.12
N ARG A 6 -1.35 29.30 13.65
CA ARG A 6 -0.04 28.67 13.80
C ARG A 6 -0.03 27.53 14.83
N CYS A 7 -0.73 27.69 15.96
CA CYS A 7 -0.86 26.59 16.92
C CYS A 7 -1.65 25.42 16.33
N PHE A 8 -2.70 25.71 15.56
CA PHE A 8 -3.48 24.68 14.84
C PHE A 8 -2.63 23.93 13.82
N GLU A 9 -1.90 24.64 12.95
CA GLU A 9 -1.01 24.05 11.94
C GLU A 9 0.08 23.17 12.60
N ILE A 10 0.74 23.68 13.65
CA ILE A 10 1.76 22.91 14.38
C ILE A 10 1.14 21.66 15.00
N SER A 11 -0.04 21.78 15.60
CA SER A 11 -0.73 20.62 16.19
C SER A 11 -1.07 19.57 15.13
N LEU A 12 -1.52 20.00 13.94
CA LEU A 12 -1.85 19.11 12.83
C LEU A 12 -0.60 18.39 12.33
N VAL A 13 0.51 19.11 12.14
CA VAL A 13 1.79 18.52 11.73
C VAL A 13 2.28 17.51 12.76
N VAL A 14 2.22 17.81 14.06
CA VAL A 14 2.64 16.89 15.12
C VAL A 14 1.79 15.63 15.11
N ILE A 15 0.47 15.74 14.95
CA ILE A 15 -0.45 14.60 14.89
C ILE A 15 -0.12 13.72 13.68
N VAL A 16 0.05 14.32 12.49
CA VAL A 16 0.40 13.59 11.27
C VAL A 16 1.74 12.86 11.44
N MET A 17 2.76 13.54 11.96
CA MET A 17 4.08 12.94 12.20
C MET A 17 4.02 11.80 13.22
N ALA A 18 3.21 11.94 14.28
CA ALA A 18 3.02 10.89 15.28
C ALA A 18 2.34 9.64 14.68
N ILE A 19 1.34 9.82 13.80
CA ILE A 19 0.69 8.71 13.08
C ILE A 19 1.71 7.99 12.20
N HIS A 20 2.52 8.72 11.43
CA HIS A 20 3.54 8.12 10.56
C HIS A 20 4.65 7.41 11.34
N LEU A 21 5.06 7.97 12.49
CA LEU A 21 6.05 7.35 13.35
C LEU A 21 5.50 6.06 14.00
N TYR A 22 4.25 6.09 14.47
CA TYR A 22 3.57 4.91 14.99
C TYR A 22 3.46 3.82 13.92
N ALA A 23 3.05 4.21 12.71
CA ALA A 23 3.00 3.31 11.58
C ALA A 23 4.40 2.70 11.34
N ALA A 24 5.45 3.51 11.15
CA ALA A 24 6.80 3.03 10.88
C ALA A 24 7.39 2.08 11.93
N LEU A 25 6.96 2.18 13.19
CA LEU A 25 7.39 1.30 14.28
C LEU A 25 6.50 0.05 14.44
N SER A 26 5.35 -0.02 13.77
CA SER A 26 4.47 -1.18 13.80
C SER A 26 5.07 -2.35 13.01
N GLU A 27 4.83 -3.58 13.48
CA GLU A 27 5.35 -4.78 12.83
C GLU A 27 4.88 -4.89 11.38
N ALA A 28 5.79 -5.22 10.46
CA ALA A 28 5.55 -5.27 9.01
C ALA A 28 4.34 -6.13 8.62
N HIS A 29 4.00 -7.13 9.43
CA HIS A 29 2.84 -8.00 9.20
C HIS A 29 1.48 -7.29 9.41
N ASN A 30 1.43 -6.28 10.29
CA ASN A 30 0.21 -5.51 10.57
C ASN A 30 -0.06 -4.43 9.51
N PHE A 31 0.95 -3.97 8.79
CA PHE A 31 0.81 -2.94 7.76
C PHE A 31 -0.04 -3.41 6.57
N ALA A 32 0.36 -4.52 5.95
CA ALA A 32 -0.32 -5.08 4.79
C ALA A 32 -1.77 -5.50 5.11
N THR A 33 -2.00 -5.95 6.34
CA THR A 33 -3.28 -6.56 6.73
C THR A 33 -4.29 -5.57 7.32
N SER A 34 -3.84 -4.54 8.05
CA SER A 34 -4.73 -3.59 8.75
C SER A 34 -4.89 -2.23 8.08
N TRP A 35 -3.90 -1.75 7.33
CA TRP A 35 -3.94 -0.40 6.73
C TRP A 35 -4.24 -0.44 5.24
N PHE A 36 -3.77 -1.48 4.54
CA PHE A 36 -4.15 -1.77 3.15
C PHE A 36 -5.37 -2.69 3.07
N ILE A 37 -6.33 -2.51 3.97
CA ILE A 37 -7.64 -3.19 3.89
C ILE A 37 -8.31 -2.72 2.60
N ARG A 38 -8.08 -3.49 1.53
CA ARG A 38 -8.83 -3.42 0.27
C ARG A 38 -8.76 -2.07 -0.43
N ASP A 39 -7.56 -1.48 -0.49
CA ASP A 39 -7.28 -0.38 -1.42
C ASP A 39 -6.93 -0.95 -2.81
N ASP A 40 -7.18 -0.19 -3.88
CA ASP A 40 -6.93 -0.62 -5.26
C ASP A 40 -5.46 -1.04 -5.44
N ALA A 41 -4.53 -0.38 -4.75
CA ALA A 41 -3.11 -0.73 -4.73
C ALA A 41 -2.85 -2.17 -4.24
N TYR A 42 -3.61 -2.65 -3.25
CA TYR A 42 -3.45 -4.01 -2.73
C TYR A 42 -3.79 -5.07 -3.79
N TYR A 43 -4.80 -4.80 -4.62
CA TYR A 43 -5.14 -5.67 -5.75
C TYR A 43 -3.99 -5.76 -6.76
N TYR A 44 -3.33 -4.64 -7.09
CA TYR A 44 -2.14 -4.66 -7.96
C TYR A 44 -1.00 -5.46 -7.35
N PHE A 45 -0.71 -5.25 -6.07
CA PHE A 45 0.40 -5.90 -5.39
C PHE A 45 0.22 -7.40 -5.28
N LYS A 46 -0.99 -7.85 -4.91
CA LYS A 46 -1.25 -9.29 -4.81
C LYS A 46 -1.21 -9.99 -6.16
N VAL A 47 -1.76 -9.38 -7.21
CA VAL A 47 -1.69 -9.94 -8.57
C VAL A 47 -0.25 -9.91 -9.10
N ALA A 48 0.51 -8.82 -8.87
CA ALA A 48 1.91 -8.72 -9.27
C ALA A 48 2.77 -9.80 -8.61
N GLN A 49 2.55 -10.07 -7.32
CA GLN A 49 3.19 -11.17 -6.59
C GLN A 49 2.82 -12.54 -7.20
N ASN A 50 1.54 -12.81 -7.45
CA ASN A 50 1.13 -14.08 -8.03
C ASN A 50 1.72 -14.28 -9.45
N ILE A 51 1.86 -13.21 -10.23
CA ILE A 51 2.54 -13.24 -11.53
C ILE A 51 4.04 -13.54 -11.35
N SER A 52 4.73 -12.89 -10.40
CA SER A 52 6.17 -13.13 -10.16
C SER A 52 6.44 -14.55 -9.64
N GLU A 53 5.53 -15.12 -8.86
CA GLU A 53 5.57 -16.51 -8.37
C GLU A 53 5.19 -17.55 -9.43
N GLY A 54 4.78 -17.12 -10.64
CA GLY A 54 4.43 -18.03 -11.74
C GLY A 54 3.00 -18.60 -11.67
N LEU A 55 2.17 -18.12 -10.75
CA LEU A 55 0.74 -18.49 -10.63
C LEU A 55 -0.12 -17.81 -11.70
N GLY A 56 0.47 -16.87 -12.46
CA GLY A 56 -0.19 -16.13 -13.52
C GLY A 56 -1.01 -14.96 -12.99
N SER A 57 -1.82 -14.37 -13.86
CA SER A 57 -2.65 -13.23 -13.48
C SER A 57 -3.89 -13.67 -12.73
N THR A 58 -3.77 -13.76 -11.41
CA THR A 58 -4.86 -14.15 -10.52
C THR A 58 -4.68 -13.43 -9.18
N PHE A 59 -5.78 -13.17 -8.47
CA PHE A 59 -5.71 -12.61 -7.12
C PHE A 59 -5.75 -13.72 -6.06
N ASP A 60 -6.60 -14.72 -6.27
CA ASP A 60 -6.88 -15.85 -5.36
C ASP A 60 -6.11 -17.14 -5.72
N GLY A 61 -5.43 -17.18 -6.87
CA GLY A 61 -4.75 -18.39 -7.35
C GLY A 61 -5.65 -19.32 -8.17
N ILE A 62 -6.96 -19.02 -8.28
CA ILE A 62 -7.96 -19.91 -8.87
C ILE A 62 -8.55 -19.28 -10.12
N ASN A 63 -8.97 -18.02 -10.01
CA ASN A 63 -9.65 -17.32 -11.09
C ASN A 63 -8.67 -16.39 -11.81
N PRO A 64 -8.57 -16.47 -13.15
CA PRO A 64 -7.77 -15.51 -13.90
C PRO A 64 -8.41 -14.12 -13.82
N THR A 65 -7.57 -13.09 -13.78
CA THR A 65 -8.00 -11.69 -13.61
C THR A 65 -7.28 -10.76 -14.58
N ASN A 66 -7.94 -9.68 -14.98
CA ASN A 66 -7.42 -8.68 -15.92
C ASN A 66 -7.93 -7.26 -15.61
N GLY A 67 -8.50 -7.05 -14.41
CA GLY A 67 -9.12 -5.79 -13.98
C GLY A 67 -8.12 -4.71 -13.56
N TYR A 68 -6.94 -4.66 -14.17
CA TYR A 68 -5.85 -3.75 -13.83
C TYR A 68 -5.23 -3.14 -15.09
N HIS A 69 -4.55 -2.01 -14.94
CA HIS A 69 -3.85 -1.36 -16.04
C HIS A 69 -2.55 -2.12 -16.37
N PRO A 70 -2.40 -2.70 -17.58
CA PRO A 70 -1.28 -3.59 -17.90
C PRO A 70 0.09 -2.91 -17.81
N LEU A 71 0.19 -1.65 -18.24
CA LEU A 71 1.45 -0.88 -18.16
C LEU A 71 1.89 -0.65 -16.71
N TRP A 72 0.94 -0.39 -15.81
CA TRP A 72 1.25 -0.23 -14.39
C TRP A 72 1.59 -1.57 -13.74
N MET A 73 0.89 -2.65 -14.11
CA MET A 73 1.19 -4.00 -13.63
C MET A 73 2.63 -4.44 -13.98
N LEU A 74 3.11 -4.12 -15.19
CA LEU A 74 4.50 -4.39 -15.60
C LEU A 74 5.54 -3.68 -14.71
N VAL A 75 5.20 -2.52 -14.15
CA VAL A 75 6.06 -1.82 -13.18
C VAL A 75 6.01 -2.50 -11.81
N CYS A 76 4.83 -3.00 -11.39
CA CYS A 76 4.67 -3.68 -10.10
C CYS A 76 5.36 -5.05 -10.06
N ILE A 77 5.26 -5.87 -11.12
CA ILE A 77 5.82 -7.23 -11.16
C ILE A 77 7.29 -7.33 -10.68
N PRO A 78 8.26 -6.55 -11.21
CA PRO A 78 9.66 -6.69 -10.79
C PRO A 78 9.88 -6.33 -9.31
N ILE A 79 9.09 -5.42 -8.75
CA ILE A 79 9.17 -5.04 -7.33
C ILE A 79 8.89 -6.26 -6.44
N PHE A 80 7.89 -7.07 -6.81
CA PHE A 80 7.50 -8.28 -6.09
C PHE A 80 8.23 -9.56 -6.54
N ALA A 81 9.12 -9.46 -7.54
CA ALA A 81 10.05 -10.54 -7.89
C ALA A 81 11.35 -10.50 -7.08
N LEU A 82 11.65 -9.34 -6.47
CA LEU A 82 12.87 -9.08 -5.69
C LEU A 82 12.66 -9.16 -4.17
N ALA A 83 11.41 -9.26 -3.72
CA ALA A 83 11.00 -9.35 -2.31
C ALA A 83 10.91 -10.81 -1.86
#